data_AF-A0A2S5KDE2-F1
#
_entry.id   AF-A0A2S5KDE2-F1
#
_cell.length_a   1.000
_cell.length_b   1.000
_cell.length_c   1.000
_cell.angle_alpha   90.00
_cell.angle_beta   90.00
_cell.angle_gamma   90.00
#
_symmetry.space_group_name_H-M   'P 1'
#
loop_
_entity.id
_entity.type
_entity.pdbx_description
1 polymer ?
#
loop_
_entity_poly.entity_id
_entity_poly.type
_entity_poly.pdbx_seq_one_letter_code
_entity_poly.pdbx_strand_id
1 'polypeptide(L)'
;MPYSITSPSMAVPEIDIHCNHSSEYEEADSALYKIKAGRNGNAILNGIRQITTGERRVHIMVNTDGISEASGMLTWEQIARHNVPVNPTDPQHLSKVLEVASKGESVIPVIFFNPNYSVDVDYNEKSWIVEDKEMAFISLAHELVHAYHLLNGSSLAVNTPHYQDPSFTHQMEEERALGINDFEGYGFSENGVRIDHAYPIRTNYFTEN
;
A
#
# COMPACT_ATOMS: atom_id res chain seq x y z
N MET A 1 -11.42 13.66 -11.02
CA MET A 1 -11.61 13.34 -12.46
C MET A 1 -11.55 11.83 -12.59
N PRO A 2 -12.40 11.17 -13.41
CA PRO A 2 -12.17 9.76 -13.71
C PRO A 2 -10.83 9.61 -14.44
N TYR A 3 -10.07 8.57 -14.10
CA TYR A 3 -8.85 8.22 -14.82
C TYR A 3 -9.17 7.87 -16.27
N SER A 4 -8.29 8.29 -17.19
CA SER A 4 -8.49 8.07 -18.62
C SER A 4 -8.15 6.62 -19.03
N ILE A 5 -7.29 5.96 -18.26
CA ILE A 5 -6.84 4.59 -18.50
C ILE A 5 -7.11 3.77 -17.24
N THR A 6 -7.69 2.59 -17.43
CA THR A 6 -7.82 1.55 -16.41
C THR A 6 -7.52 0.23 -17.05
N SER A 7 -6.47 -0.44 -16.61
CA SER A 7 -6.05 -1.73 -17.16
C SER A 7 -5.42 -2.59 -16.07
N PRO A 8 -5.61 -3.92 -16.10
CA PRO A 8 -4.83 -4.83 -15.28
C PRO A 8 -3.33 -4.63 -15.52
N SER A 9 -2.52 -4.80 -14.49
CA SER A 9 -1.06 -4.87 -14.58
C SER A 9 -0.63 -6.08 -15.43
N MET A 10 0.42 -5.91 -16.25
CA MET A 10 1.04 -7.04 -16.95
C MET A 10 1.91 -7.88 -16.00
N ALA A 11 2.53 -7.23 -15.01
CA ALA A 11 3.33 -7.91 -13.99
C ALA A 11 2.46 -8.80 -13.07
N VAL A 12 1.29 -8.30 -12.66
CA VAL A 12 0.36 -8.96 -11.71
C VAL A 12 -1.09 -8.70 -12.17
N PRO A 13 -1.66 -9.59 -13.01
CA PRO A 13 -2.99 -9.38 -13.60
C PRO A 13 -4.15 -9.31 -12.60
N GLU A 14 -3.92 -9.53 -11.31
CA GLU A 14 -4.87 -9.35 -10.21
C GLU A 14 -4.91 -7.90 -9.64
N ILE A 15 -4.00 -7.02 -10.09
CA ILE A 15 -3.93 -5.62 -9.71
C ILE A 15 -4.36 -4.76 -10.90
N ASP A 16 -5.26 -3.80 -10.68
CA ASP A 16 -5.70 -2.87 -11.71
C ASP A 16 -5.00 -1.51 -11.53
N ILE A 17 -4.44 -0.97 -12.61
CA ILE A 17 -3.76 0.32 -12.63
C ILE A 17 -4.67 1.35 -13.28
N HIS A 18 -4.86 2.48 -12.59
CA HIS A 18 -5.64 3.62 -13.02
C HIS A 18 -4.71 4.84 -13.19
N CYS A 19 -4.69 5.44 -14.37
CA CYS A 19 -3.80 6.54 -14.70
C CYS A 19 -4.38 7.42 -15.80
N ASN A 20 -3.76 8.57 -16.05
CA ASN A 20 -4.16 9.52 -17.09
C ASN A 20 -3.32 9.37 -18.36
N HIS A 21 -2.09 8.89 -18.23
CA HIS A 21 -1.15 8.75 -19.35
C HIS A 21 -0.56 7.34 -19.44
N SER A 22 -0.21 6.87 -20.64
CA SER A 22 0.41 5.55 -20.82
C SER A 22 1.76 5.43 -20.12
N SER A 23 2.52 6.53 -20.03
CA SER A 23 3.79 6.55 -19.29
C SER A 23 3.61 6.28 -17.80
N GLU A 24 2.52 6.77 -17.19
CA GLU A 24 2.19 6.50 -15.79
C GLU A 24 1.84 5.03 -15.56
N TYR A 25 1.12 4.40 -16.52
CA TYR A 25 0.88 2.96 -16.50
C TYR A 25 2.21 2.19 -16.56
N GLU A 26 3.10 2.55 -17.49
CA GLU A 26 4.40 1.92 -17.66
C GLU A 26 5.28 2.07 -16.39
N GLU A 27 5.27 3.24 -15.75
CA GLU A 27 6.00 3.49 -14.49
C GLU A 27 5.47 2.58 -13.36
N ALA A 28 4.15 2.53 -13.16
CA ALA A 28 3.54 1.68 -12.14
C ALA A 28 3.72 0.18 -12.41
N ASP A 29 3.55 -0.27 -13.65
CA ASP A 29 3.71 -1.66 -14.03
C ASP A 29 5.18 -2.10 -13.95
N SER A 30 6.11 -1.23 -14.32
CA SER A 30 7.56 -1.43 -14.14
C SER A 30 7.94 -1.54 -12.66
N ALA A 31 7.36 -0.72 -11.79
CA ALA A 31 7.55 -0.83 -10.35
C ALA A 31 7.09 -2.21 -9.82
N LEU A 32 5.94 -2.70 -10.28
CA LEU A 32 5.47 -4.06 -9.94
C LEU A 32 6.43 -5.15 -10.47
N TYR A 33 7.00 -4.99 -11.67
CA TYR A 33 8.04 -5.91 -12.16
C TYR A 33 9.30 -5.90 -11.30
N LYS A 34 9.76 -4.72 -10.85
CA LYS A 34 10.89 -4.59 -9.92
C LYS A 34 10.61 -5.36 -8.63
N ILE A 35 9.49 -5.10 -7.98
CA ILE A 35 9.06 -5.80 -6.75
C ILE A 35 9.01 -7.32 -6.99
N LYS A 36 8.43 -7.76 -8.11
CA LYS A 36 8.32 -9.18 -8.47
C LYS A 36 9.66 -9.87 -8.73
N ALA A 37 10.71 -9.14 -9.06
CA ALA A 37 12.03 -9.72 -9.33
C ALA A 37 12.71 -10.26 -8.06
N GLY A 38 12.35 -9.70 -6.90
CA GLY A 38 12.82 -10.13 -5.59
C GLY A 38 12.04 -11.30 -4.98
N ARG A 39 12.65 -12.07 -4.07
CA ARG A 39 11.98 -13.20 -3.40
C ARG A 39 10.86 -12.69 -2.47
N ASN A 40 11.16 -11.68 -1.68
CA ASN A 40 10.27 -11.09 -0.70
C ASN A 40 9.15 -10.31 -1.40
N GLY A 41 9.49 -9.48 -2.39
CA GLY A 41 8.50 -8.76 -3.18
C GLY A 41 7.55 -9.68 -3.94
N ASN A 42 8.05 -10.76 -4.54
CA ASN A 42 7.20 -11.78 -5.17
C ASN A 42 6.32 -12.52 -4.15
N ALA A 43 6.75 -12.69 -2.89
CA ALA A 43 5.90 -13.27 -1.84
C ALA A 43 4.70 -12.36 -1.52
N ILE A 44 4.90 -11.04 -1.47
CA ILE A 44 3.84 -10.04 -1.29
C ILE A 44 2.79 -10.16 -2.41
N LEU A 45 3.25 -10.10 -3.66
CA LEU A 45 2.39 -10.14 -4.84
C LEU A 45 1.62 -11.48 -4.96
N ASN A 46 2.27 -12.60 -4.61
CA ASN A 46 1.60 -13.90 -4.57
C ASN A 46 0.57 -13.98 -3.43
N GLY A 47 0.83 -13.36 -2.29
CA GLY A 47 -0.14 -13.24 -1.19
C GLY A 47 -1.41 -12.52 -1.65
N ILE A 48 -1.26 -11.36 -2.30
CA ILE A 48 -2.38 -10.60 -2.87
C ILE A 48 -3.16 -11.44 -3.90
N ARG A 49 -2.44 -12.09 -4.82
CA ARG A 49 -3.06 -12.95 -5.83
C ARG A 49 -3.90 -14.07 -5.25
N GLN A 50 -3.46 -14.70 -4.15
CA GLN A 50 -4.16 -15.82 -3.54
C GLN A 50 -5.47 -15.41 -2.85
N ILE A 51 -5.57 -14.18 -2.36
CA ILE A 51 -6.74 -13.69 -1.60
C ILE A 51 -7.68 -12.81 -2.43
N THR A 52 -7.23 -12.36 -3.61
CA THR A 52 -8.03 -11.55 -4.52
C THR A 52 -9.22 -12.35 -5.06
N THR A 53 -10.43 -11.79 -4.95
CA THR A 53 -11.67 -12.48 -5.40
C THR A 53 -12.64 -11.52 -6.07
N GLY A 54 -13.00 -11.80 -7.33
CA GLY A 54 -14.01 -11.02 -8.06
C GLY A 54 -13.68 -9.53 -8.13
N GLU A 55 -14.53 -8.70 -7.53
CA GLU A 55 -14.36 -7.24 -7.42
C GLU A 55 -13.38 -6.79 -6.34
N ARG A 56 -12.95 -7.69 -5.45
CA ARG A 56 -11.99 -7.38 -4.37
C ARG A 56 -10.57 -7.58 -4.88
N ARG A 57 -10.10 -6.59 -5.64
CA ARG A 57 -8.78 -6.51 -6.27
C ARG A 57 -8.07 -5.26 -5.77
N VAL A 58 -6.74 -5.22 -5.87
CA VAL A 58 -5.98 -4.00 -5.55
C VAL A 58 -6.10 -3.03 -6.71
N HIS A 59 -6.44 -1.78 -6.40
CA HIS A 59 -6.48 -0.68 -7.36
C HIS A 59 -5.30 0.27 -7.11
N ILE A 60 -4.36 0.37 -8.05
CA ILE A 60 -3.30 1.38 -8.01
C ILE A 60 -3.77 2.59 -8.79
N MET A 61 -3.99 3.70 -8.10
CA MET A 61 -4.29 5.01 -8.63
C MET A 61 -2.98 5.80 -8.74
N VAL A 62 -2.44 5.93 -9.96
CA VAL A 62 -1.20 6.69 -10.16
C VAL A 62 -1.49 8.17 -9.90
N ASN A 63 -0.74 8.77 -8.99
CA ASN A 63 -0.89 10.14 -8.57
C ASN A 63 0.49 10.77 -8.38
N THR A 64 0.81 11.80 -9.17
CA THR A 64 2.08 12.50 -9.08
C THR A 64 2.11 13.59 -7.99
N ASP A 65 0.98 13.83 -7.32
CA ASP A 65 0.85 14.78 -6.22
C ASP A 65 0.93 14.05 -4.87
N GLY A 66 1.83 14.50 -3.97
CA GLY A 66 1.96 13.94 -2.62
C GLY A 66 2.87 12.71 -2.53
N ILE A 67 2.81 11.98 -1.42
CA ILE A 67 3.53 10.70 -1.24
C ILE A 67 2.62 9.52 -1.58
N SER A 68 3.19 8.33 -1.69
CA SER A 68 2.37 7.12 -1.83
C SER A 68 1.63 6.81 -0.53
N GLU A 69 0.40 6.31 -0.63
CA GLU A 69 -0.42 5.92 0.52
C GLU A 69 -1.43 4.81 0.14
N ALA A 70 -1.77 3.96 1.10
CA ALA A 70 -2.83 2.96 0.98
C ALA A 70 -4.09 3.40 1.72
N SER A 71 -5.22 3.13 1.07
CA SER A 71 -6.56 3.32 1.59
C SER A 71 -7.44 2.15 1.16
N GLY A 72 -8.74 2.24 1.41
CA GLY A 72 -9.68 1.22 0.97
C GLY A 72 -11.07 1.77 0.69
N MET A 73 -11.86 0.93 0.03
CA MET A 73 -13.25 1.17 -0.31
C MET A 73 -14.09 -0.03 0.10
N LEU A 74 -15.31 0.24 0.54
CA LEU A 74 -16.30 -0.80 0.79
C LEU A 74 -16.95 -1.24 -0.53
N THR A 75 -17.25 -2.53 -0.63
CA THR A 75 -18.14 -3.07 -1.67
C THR A 75 -19.55 -2.48 -1.55
N TRP A 76 -20.33 -2.50 -2.63
CA TRP A 76 -21.74 -2.06 -2.59
C TRP A 76 -22.56 -2.79 -1.53
N GLU A 77 -22.29 -4.09 -1.34
CA GLU A 77 -22.93 -4.89 -0.30
C GLU A 77 -22.59 -4.37 1.10
N GLN A 78 -21.31 -4.08 1.37
CA GLN A 78 -20.87 -3.53 2.65
C GLN A 78 -21.44 -2.13 2.90
N ILE A 79 -21.48 -1.27 1.88
CA ILE A 79 -22.08 0.07 1.95
C ILE A 79 -23.55 -0.05 2.36
N ALA A 80 -24.32 -0.93 1.70
CA ALA A 80 -25.72 -1.16 2.01
C ALA A 80 -25.91 -1.77 3.41
N ARG A 81 -25.07 -2.75 3.78
CA ARG A 81 -25.12 -3.45 5.08
C ARG A 81 -24.84 -2.53 6.25
N HIS A 82 -23.88 -1.62 6.10
CA HIS A 82 -23.45 -0.70 7.17
C HIS A 82 -24.11 0.68 7.10
N ASN A 83 -24.89 0.95 6.05
CA ASN A 83 -25.59 2.23 5.83
C ASN A 83 -24.64 3.44 5.94
N VAL A 84 -23.52 3.38 5.21
CA VAL A 84 -22.49 4.44 5.16
C VAL A 84 -22.53 5.19 3.81
N PRO A 85 -21.96 6.40 3.73
CA PRO A 85 -21.89 7.14 2.48
C PRO A 85 -21.19 6.36 1.36
N VAL A 86 -21.67 6.52 0.13
CA VAL A 86 -21.06 5.90 -1.06
C VAL A 86 -19.71 6.52 -1.39
N ASN A 87 -19.50 7.80 -1.03
CA ASN A 87 -18.27 8.51 -1.30
C ASN A 87 -17.10 7.89 -0.49
N PRO A 88 -16.08 7.31 -1.14
CA PRO A 88 -14.97 6.67 -0.44
C PRO A 88 -14.10 7.64 0.35
N THR A 89 -14.13 8.94 0.02
CA THR A 89 -13.38 9.97 0.78
C THR A 89 -14.16 10.51 1.98
N ASP A 90 -15.38 10.04 2.21
CA ASP A 90 -16.16 10.45 3.38
C ASP A 90 -15.53 9.87 4.66
N PRO A 91 -15.30 10.67 5.72
CA PRO A 91 -14.71 10.17 6.96
C PRO A 91 -15.47 8.99 7.58
N GLN A 92 -16.79 8.91 7.42
CA GLN A 92 -17.59 7.77 7.89
C GLN A 92 -17.33 6.52 7.06
N HIS A 93 -17.13 6.66 5.75
CA HIS A 93 -16.75 5.56 4.87
C HIS A 93 -15.36 5.03 5.24
N LEU A 94 -14.36 5.92 5.32
CA LEU A 94 -12.99 5.56 5.68
C LEU A 94 -12.91 4.90 7.06
N SER A 95 -13.61 5.44 8.05
CA SER A 95 -13.70 4.83 9.38
C SER A 95 -14.27 3.41 9.33
N LYS A 96 -15.30 3.20 8.50
CA LYS A 96 -15.93 1.89 8.33
C LYS A 96 -15.03 0.90 7.60
N VAL A 97 -14.26 1.34 6.61
CA VAL A 97 -13.25 0.51 5.93
C VAL A 97 -12.29 -0.11 6.94
N LEU A 98 -11.70 0.71 7.81
CA LEU A 98 -10.76 0.25 8.84
C LEU A 98 -11.44 -0.67 9.87
N GLU A 99 -12.67 -0.37 10.27
CA GLU A 99 -13.43 -1.24 11.19
C GLU A 99 -13.71 -2.62 10.58
N VAL A 100 -14.11 -2.68 9.30
CA VAL A 100 -14.43 -3.93 8.60
C VAL A 100 -13.14 -4.73 8.39
N ALA A 101 -12.09 -4.08 7.89
CA ALA A 101 -10.79 -4.69 7.63
C ALA A 101 -10.03 -5.15 8.88
N SER A 102 -10.34 -4.63 10.07
CA SER A 102 -9.77 -5.11 11.33
C SER A 102 -10.56 -6.27 11.96
N LYS A 103 -11.76 -6.58 11.45
CA LYS A 103 -12.67 -7.61 11.97
C LYS A 103 -12.73 -8.88 11.12
N GLY A 104 -11.75 -9.11 10.26
CA GLY A 104 -11.69 -10.32 9.43
C GLY A 104 -12.44 -10.22 8.10
N GLU A 105 -12.97 -9.05 7.74
CA GLU A 105 -13.67 -8.86 6.47
C GLU A 105 -12.79 -8.14 5.44
N SER A 106 -12.80 -8.66 4.21
CA SER A 106 -12.08 -8.08 3.08
C SER A 106 -12.73 -6.78 2.59
N VAL A 107 -11.91 -5.77 2.30
CA VAL A 107 -12.32 -4.53 1.62
C VAL A 107 -11.55 -4.38 0.30
N ILE A 108 -11.97 -3.45 -0.57
CA ILE A 108 -11.29 -3.16 -1.84
C ILE A 108 -10.12 -2.21 -1.54
N PRO A 109 -8.84 -2.60 -1.66
CA PRO A 109 -7.74 -1.68 -1.40
C PRO A 109 -7.52 -0.73 -2.56
N VAL A 110 -7.14 0.48 -2.21
CA VAL A 110 -6.76 1.53 -3.15
C VAL A 110 -5.39 2.06 -2.74
N ILE A 111 -4.42 2.00 -3.63
CA ILE A 111 -3.09 2.57 -3.43
C ILE A 111 -2.99 3.82 -4.29
N PHE A 112 -2.74 4.97 -3.67
CA PHE A 112 -2.31 6.16 -4.38
C PHE A 112 -0.81 6.07 -4.54
N PHE A 113 -0.33 5.80 -5.75
CA PHE A 113 1.09 5.59 -6.01
C PHE A 113 1.71 6.82 -6.67
N ASN A 114 2.73 7.39 -6.03
CA ASN A 114 3.54 8.42 -6.65
C ASN A 114 4.85 7.84 -7.21
N PRO A 115 5.01 7.74 -8.53
CA PRO A 115 6.22 7.20 -9.15
C PRO A 115 7.42 8.15 -9.05
N ASN A 116 7.24 9.40 -8.62
CA ASN A 116 8.33 10.38 -8.53
C ASN A 116 9.06 10.36 -7.18
N TYR A 117 8.43 9.87 -6.11
CA TYR A 117 8.99 9.93 -4.76
C TYR A 117 9.22 8.54 -4.19
N SER A 118 10.28 8.44 -3.39
CA SER A 118 10.61 7.27 -2.58
C SER A 118 11.06 7.69 -1.19
N VAL A 119 11.29 6.71 -0.33
CA VAL A 119 11.99 6.88 0.94
C VAL A 119 13.40 6.31 0.79
N ASP A 120 14.41 7.16 0.91
CA ASP A 120 15.81 6.75 0.99
C ASP A 120 16.27 6.65 2.44
N VAL A 121 17.33 5.88 2.70
CA VAL A 121 17.93 5.72 4.02
C VAL A 121 19.39 6.14 3.97
N ASP A 122 19.74 7.16 4.74
CA ASP A 122 21.10 7.70 4.74
C ASP A 122 22.09 6.87 5.58
N TYR A 123 23.35 7.28 5.59
CA TYR A 123 24.42 6.62 6.33
C TYR A 123 24.27 6.69 7.87
N ASN A 124 23.37 7.53 8.38
CA ASN A 124 23.01 7.61 9.79
C ASN A 124 21.71 6.85 10.10
N GLU A 125 21.23 6.01 9.18
CA GLU A 125 19.99 5.23 9.31
C GLU A 125 18.72 6.09 9.40
N LYS A 126 18.78 7.34 8.90
CA LYS A 126 17.62 8.23 8.81
C LYS A 126 16.90 8.06 7.49
N SER A 127 15.57 8.04 7.56
CA SER A 127 14.70 7.92 6.38
C SER A 127 14.37 9.32 5.83
N TRP A 128 14.49 9.53 4.53
CA TRP A 128 14.21 10.81 3.86
C TRP A 128 13.27 10.62 2.67
N ILE A 129 12.30 11.52 2.50
CA ILE A 129 11.51 11.57 1.27
C ILE A 129 12.38 12.20 0.18
N VAL A 130 12.61 11.46 -0.90
CA VAL A 130 13.46 11.90 -2.02
C VAL A 130 12.71 11.76 -3.34
N GLU A 131 13.00 12.65 -4.29
CA GLU A 131 12.53 12.54 -5.66
C GLU A 131 13.41 11.51 -6.42
N ASP A 132 13.07 10.23 -6.29
CA ASP A 132 13.78 9.13 -6.93
C ASP A 132 12.81 8.12 -7.55
N LYS A 133 12.65 8.22 -8.87
CA LYS A 133 11.83 7.31 -9.68
C LYS A 133 12.33 5.88 -9.68
N GLU A 134 13.64 5.69 -9.57
CA GLU A 134 14.23 4.35 -9.62
C GLU A 134 13.95 3.56 -8.34
N MET A 135 13.83 4.28 -7.21
CA MET A 135 13.51 3.73 -5.90
C MET A 135 12.02 3.79 -5.53
N ALA A 136 11.16 4.49 -6.28
CA ALA A 136 9.73 4.65 -5.96
C ALA A 136 8.96 3.33 -5.76
N PHE A 137 9.43 2.24 -6.39
CA PHE A 137 8.87 0.90 -6.19
C PHE A 137 8.94 0.42 -4.72
N ILE A 138 9.83 0.97 -3.90
CA ILE A 138 9.94 0.63 -2.47
C ILE A 138 8.72 1.17 -1.72
N SER A 139 8.32 2.42 -1.96
CA SER A 139 7.09 2.97 -1.40
C SER A 139 5.87 2.19 -1.87
N LEU A 140 5.81 1.79 -3.15
CA LEU A 140 4.75 0.91 -3.63
C LEU A 140 4.74 -0.44 -2.89
N ALA A 141 5.90 -1.02 -2.59
CA ALA A 141 5.99 -2.26 -1.84
C ALA A 141 5.42 -2.14 -0.42
N HIS A 142 5.69 -1.01 0.26
CA HIS A 142 5.09 -0.69 1.57
C HIS A 142 3.56 -0.68 1.47
N GLU A 143 3.01 0.07 0.51
CA GLU A 143 1.56 0.16 0.32
C GLU A 143 0.91 -1.17 -0.08
N LEU A 144 1.63 -2.04 -0.79
CA LEU A 144 1.15 -3.38 -1.13
C LEU A 144 1.02 -4.29 0.10
N VAL A 145 1.84 -4.10 1.14
CA VAL A 145 1.68 -4.83 2.40
C VAL A 145 0.39 -4.41 3.10
N HIS A 146 0.10 -3.11 3.16
CA HIS A 146 -1.19 -2.62 3.67
C HIS A 146 -2.36 -3.14 2.83
N ALA A 147 -2.26 -3.09 1.49
CA ALA A 147 -3.29 -3.59 0.60
C ALA A 147 -3.57 -5.09 0.81
N TYR A 148 -2.53 -5.89 1.03
CA TYR A 148 -2.67 -7.29 1.40
C TYR A 148 -3.48 -7.45 2.71
N HIS A 149 -3.18 -6.68 3.74
CA HIS A 149 -3.88 -6.76 5.02
C HIS A 149 -5.31 -6.25 4.96
N LEU A 150 -5.61 -5.25 4.12
CA LEU A 150 -6.97 -4.82 3.80
C LEU A 150 -7.77 -5.90 3.08
N LEU A 151 -7.17 -6.59 2.08
CA LEU A 151 -7.82 -7.71 1.40
C LEU A 151 -8.05 -8.89 2.34
N ASN A 152 -7.09 -9.18 3.22
CA ASN A 152 -7.14 -10.33 4.11
C ASN A 152 -8.01 -10.08 5.36
N GLY A 153 -8.51 -8.86 5.56
CA GLY A 153 -9.27 -8.51 6.77
C GLY A 153 -8.42 -8.61 8.05
N SER A 154 -7.11 -8.32 7.95
CA SER A 154 -6.16 -8.39 9.05
C SER A 154 -5.45 -7.06 9.32
N SER A 155 -6.05 -5.95 8.89
CA SER A 155 -5.49 -4.61 9.09
C SER A 155 -5.55 -4.24 10.58
N LEU A 156 -4.45 -3.72 11.13
CA LEU A 156 -4.38 -3.17 12.48
C LEU A 156 -4.60 -1.65 12.50
N ALA A 157 -4.69 -1.03 11.33
CA ALA A 157 -4.99 0.39 11.22
C ALA A 157 -6.39 0.67 11.77
N VAL A 158 -6.47 1.67 12.65
CA VAL A 158 -7.71 2.14 13.26
C VAL A 158 -7.78 3.65 13.11
N ASN A 159 -9.00 4.17 13.06
CA ASN A 159 -9.23 5.60 12.97
C ASN A 159 -9.01 6.23 14.35
N THR A 160 -7.78 6.66 14.67
CA THR A 160 -7.55 7.55 15.83
C THR A 160 -7.47 9.01 15.41
N PRO A 161 -8.16 9.92 16.11
CA PRO A 161 -8.24 11.34 15.75
C PRO A 161 -6.93 12.13 15.93
N HIS A 162 -5.82 11.48 16.28
CA HIS A 162 -4.53 12.11 16.45
C HIS A 162 -3.44 11.28 15.76
N TYR A 163 -2.86 11.83 14.69
CA TYR A 163 -1.61 11.34 14.08
C TYR A 163 -0.44 11.32 15.10
N GLN A 164 -0.58 12.06 16.20
CA GLN A 164 0.36 12.13 17.33
C GLN A 164 -0.02 11.19 18.50
N ASP A 165 -1.19 10.55 18.44
CA ASP A 165 -1.56 9.42 19.29
C ASP A 165 -1.65 8.20 18.38
N PRO A 166 -0.50 7.68 17.90
CA PRO A 166 -0.48 6.39 17.26
C PRO A 166 -1.00 5.41 18.31
N SER A 167 -2.31 5.11 18.23
CA SER A 167 -2.81 3.95 18.94
C SER A 167 -1.89 2.81 18.60
N PHE A 168 -1.51 2.05 19.61
CA PHE A 168 -0.54 0.97 19.51
C PHE A 168 -0.75 0.10 18.26
N THR A 169 -2.00 -0.10 17.83
CA THR A 169 -2.35 -0.89 16.64
C THR A 169 -2.00 -0.23 15.31
N HIS A 170 -2.12 1.10 15.14
CA HIS A 170 -1.72 1.75 13.90
C HIS A 170 -0.19 1.78 13.76
N GLN A 171 0.54 2.07 14.85
CA GLN A 171 2.00 1.96 14.83
C GLN A 171 2.45 0.53 14.51
N MET A 172 1.82 -0.50 15.10
CA MET A 172 2.11 -1.89 14.76
C MET A 172 1.84 -2.22 13.29
N GLU A 173 0.84 -1.59 12.65
CA GLU A 173 0.59 -1.77 11.21
C GLU A 173 1.77 -1.28 10.38
N GLU A 174 2.28 -0.09 10.68
CA GLU A 174 3.44 0.49 9.99
C GLU A 174 4.72 -0.31 10.29
N GLU A 175 4.95 -0.71 11.54
CA GLU A 175 6.10 -1.53 11.91
C GLU A 175 6.08 -2.89 11.20
N ARG A 176 4.88 -3.47 11.02
CA ARG A 176 4.67 -4.69 10.23
C ARG A 176 4.93 -4.48 8.77
N ALA A 177 4.43 -3.38 8.19
CA ALA A 177 4.65 -3.03 6.79
C ALA A 177 6.13 -2.77 6.50
N LEU A 178 6.84 -2.12 7.41
CA LEU A 178 8.28 -1.89 7.32
C LEU A 178 9.11 -3.15 7.55
N GLY A 179 8.69 -4.02 8.48
CA GLY A 179 9.50 -5.15 8.95
C GLY A 179 10.54 -4.72 9.98
N ILE A 180 10.11 -3.97 11.00
CA ILE A 180 10.93 -3.52 12.14
C ILE A 180 10.34 -3.97 13.48
N ASN A 181 11.10 -3.78 14.57
CA ASN A 181 10.70 -4.16 15.93
C ASN A 181 10.25 -5.63 16.00
N ASP A 182 9.01 -5.90 16.43
CA ASP A 182 8.46 -7.25 16.55
C ASP A 182 8.37 -8.00 15.20
N PHE A 183 8.53 -7.28 14.08
CA PHE A 183 8.52 -7.81 12.71
C PHE A 183 9.90 -7.80 12.04
N GLU A 184 10.98 -7.60 12.80
CA GLU A 184 12.35 -7.63 12.26
C GLU A 184 12.66 -8.97 11.57
N GLY A 185 13.25 -8.89 10.37
CA GLY A 185 13.58 -10.06 9.55
C GLY A 185 12.38 -10.71 8.85
N TYR A 186 11.17 -10.18 9.03
CA TYR A 186 10.00 -10.66 8.29
C TYR A 186 10.08 -10.21 6.82
N GLY A 187 10.22 -11.17 5.91
CA GLY A 187 10.40 -10.89 4.49
C GLY A 187 9.18 -10.30 3.78
N PHE A 188 7.97 -10.50 4.31
CA PHE A 188 6.75 -9.87 3.74
C PHE A 188 6.63 -8.44 4.29
N SER A 189 7.52 -7.55 3.83
CA SER A 189 7.65 -6.17 4.30
C SER A 189 8.42 -5.30 3.28
N GLU A 190 8.39 -3.98 3.47
CA GLU A 190 9.23 -3.02 2.76
C GLU A 190 10.72 -3.38 2.90
N ASN A 191 11.21 -3.65 4.12
CA ASN A 191 12.60 -4.06 4.34
C ASN A 191 12.94 -5.37 3.64
N GLY A 192 12.00 -6.31 3.53
CA GLY A 192 12.16 -7.51 2.72
C GLY A 192 12.46 -7.17 1.26
N VAL A 193 11.71 -6.22 0.68
CA VAL A 193 11.94 -5.74 -0.70
C VAL A 193 13.24 -4.95 -0.82
N ARG A 194 13.60 -4.11 0.16
CA ARG A 194 14.91 -3.43 0.18
C ARG A 194 16.07 -4.44 0.13
N ILE A 195 15.98 -5.51 0.91
CA ILE A 195 16.97 -6.60 0.93
C ILE A 195 17.08 -7.29 -0.43
N ASP A 196 15.96 -7.56 -1.11
CA ASP A 196 15.96 -8.19 -2.44
C ASP A 196 16.77 -7.38 -3.47
N HIS A 197 16.79 -6.05 -3.31
CA HIS A 197 17.41 -5.11 -4.24
C HIS A 197 18.68 -4.44 -3.70
N ALA A 198 19.22 -4.94 -2.58
CA ALA A 198 20.42 -4.42 -1.93
C ALA A 198 20.34 -2.93 -1.53
N TYR A 199 19.14 -2.45 -1.18
CA TYR A 199 18.96 -1.13 -0.58
C TYR A 199 19.12 -1.17 0.94
N PRO A 200 19.55 -0.07 1.58
CA PRO A 200 19.58 0.00 3.03
C PRO A 200 18.17 -0.12 3.61
N ILE A 201 18.05 -0.86 4.70
CA ILE A 201 16.79 -1.09 5.43
C ILE A 201 16.42 0.12 6.29
N ARG A 202 15.12 0.33 6.51
CA ARG A 202 14.62 1.33 7.45
C ARG A 202 14.58 0.74 8.85
N THR A 203 15.00 1.52 9.84
CA THR A 203 14.95 1.16 11.27
C THR A 203 13.84 1.88 12.02
N ASN A 204 13.16 2.82 11.37
CA ASN A 204 12.07 3.62 11.93
C ASN A 204 11.03 4.01 10.86
N TYR A 205 9.81 4.26 11.32
CA TYR A 205 8.70 4.70 10.47
C TYR A 205 8.76 6.18 10.10
N PHE A 206 9.28 7.02 10.98
CA PHE A 206 9.29 8.46 10.75
C PHE A 206 10.31 8.84 9.67
N THR A 207 9.89 9.67 8.73
CA THR A 207 10.80 10.32 7.79
C THR A 207 11.21 11.68 8.33
N GLU A 208 12.43 12.07 8.02
CA GLU A 208 12.92 13.43 8.23
C GLU A 208 12.40 14.36 7.12
N ASN A 209 12.36 15.67 7.41
CA ASN A 209 11.92 16.73 6.47
C ASN A 209 13.10 17.44 5.82
#